data_AF-A0A532C6D0-F1
#
_entry.id   AF-A0A532C6D0-F1
#
_cell.length_a   1.000
_cell.length_b   1.000
_cell.length_c   1.000
_cell.angle_alpha   90.00
_cell.angle_beta   90.00
_cell.angle_gamma   90.00
#
_symmetry.space_group_name_H-M   'P 1'
#
loop_
_entity.id
_entity.type
_entity.pdbx_description
1 polymer ?
#
loop_
_entity_poly.entity_id
_entity_poly.type
_entity_poly.pdbx_seq_one_letter_code
_entity_poly.pdbx_strand_id
1 'polypeptide(L)'
;MKLDVLRRYRAQMEEVVRMDLFRLRQELQDAEARTRLLEAQMKHTADAYLPKDGRGVVLEEFLVRQSMLTAEVSNLSAAMQMERHLREAGDQKQDELREAMQDRRTLDRLAERIRQQQRGLQWCSLFVAPCAPEGTPPVSIHLRPCWTAFLIILRGVLLLPQTGKSMKFWGRPIFSPQPARHRHGAQKRRDYHTGSWGHESRGADFSGWSGWLSAAALGVIIALSWTIVFVPQASAEQGQDPQRSSTGLPVSAAVEAGSPRSMAADHIKKAGGESSTTGAEPVQGPALAVPEEMVAMFQQRKQDLERRENSVREAEAKLAILKAEVEQILSQVEASEQRRLAKEKSAVAQQASPEKPAVDTRTQQLGQLVKMYESMPAEEAAERIERMTNRKALEILRLLKSKSAGAILAQVKVDRAAKLSEEFLTTP
;
A
#
# COMPACT_ATOMS: atom_id res chain seq x y z
N MET A 1 -18.08 -8.90 -16.97
CA MET A 1 -18.72 -7.56 -16.88
C MET A 1 -18.54 -6.81 -18.19
N LYS A 2 -19.33 -5.74 -18.45
CA LYS A 2 -19.08 -4.82 -19.58
C LYS A 2 -17.91 -3.87 -19.23
N LEU A 3 -17.05 -3.55 -20.19
CA LEU A 3 -15.84 -2.73 -19.99
C LEU A 3 -16.15 -1.37 -19.34
N ASP A 4 -17.26 -0.74 -19.73
CA ASP A 4 -17.64 0.58 -19.22
C ASP A 4 -18.02 0.58 -17.74
N VAL A 5 -18.43 -0.58 -17.19
CA VAL A 5 -18.66 -0.74 -15.74
C VAL A 5 -17.32 -0.69 -14.99
N LEU A 6 -16.29 -1.37 -15.51
CA LEU A 6 -14.93 -1.34 -14.93
C LEU A 6 -14.32 0.06 -15.02
N ARG A 7 -14.54 0.78 -16.14
CA ARG A 7 -14.08 2.18 -16.30
C ARG A 7 -14.76 3.14 -15.32
N ARG A 8 -16.09 3.00 -15.12
CA ARG A 8 -16.82 3.78 -14.08
C ARG A 8 -16.30 3.45 -12.68
N TYR A 9 -16.16 2.17 -12.36
CA TYR A 9 -15.66 1.72 -11.06
C TYR A 9 -14.24 2.24 -10.76
N ARG A 10 -13.29 2.14 -11.70
CA ARG A 10 -11.94 2.70 -11.52
C ARG A 10 -11.95 4.24 -11.40
N ALA A 11 -12.83 4.93 -12.12
CA ALA A 11 -13.00 6.38 -11.94
C ALA A 11 -13.61 6.76 -10.57
N GLN A 12 -14.49 5.93 -10.00
CA GLN A 12 -15.00 6.11 -8.63
C GLN A 12 -13.90 5.87 -7.59
N MET A 13 -13.08 4.82 -7.75
CA MET A 13 -11.92 4.55 -6.88
C MET A 13 -10.89 5.70 -6.92
N GLU A 14 -10.60 6.24 -8.11
CA GLU A 14 -9.72 7.40 -8.29
C GLU A 14 -10.21 8.63 -7.50
N GLU A 15 -11.53 8.84 -7.44
CA GLU A 15 -12.13 9.97 -6.71
C GLU A 15 -12.18 9.74 -5.20
N VAL A 16 -12.41 8.50 -4.73
CA VAL A 16 -12.31 8.15 -3.30
C VAL A 16 -10.90 8.42 -2.78
N VAL A 17 -9.86 7.94 -3.49
CA VAL A 17 -8.46 8.17 -3.08
C VAL A 17 -8.09 9.67 -3.11
N ARG A 18 -8.70 10.47 -4.00
CA ARG A 18 -8.56 11.94 -3.94
C ARG A 18 -9.17 12.54 -2.66
N MET A 19 -10.35 12.09 -2.25
CA MET A 19 -11.00 12.56 -1.02
C MET A 19 -10.18 12.19 0.23
N ASP A 20 -9.70 10.95 0.31
CA ASP A 20 -8.82 10.50 1.39
C ASP A 20 -7.52 11.33 1.45
N LEU A 21 -6.91 11.60 0.30
CA LEU A 21 -5.69 12.41 0.19
C LEU A 21 -5.94 13.88 0.55
N PHE A 22 -7.11 14.45 0.22
CA PHE A 22 -7.51 15.78 0.68
C PHE A 22 -7.66 15.82 2.21
N ARG A 23 -8.33 14.81 2.79
CA ARG A 23 -8.51 14.68 4.23
C ARG A 23 -7.18 14.56 4.97
N LEU A 24 -6.28 13.68 4.53
CA LEU A 24 -4.94 13.54 5.12
C LEU A 24 -4.12 14.84 5.07
N ARG A 25 -4.29 15.66 4.02
CA ARG A 25 -3.66 16.99 3.95
C ARG A 25 -4.21 17.97 4.98
N GLN A 26 -5.51 17.92 5.27
CA GLN A 26 -6.08 18.73 6.34
C GLN A 26 -5.59 18.24 7.71
N GLU A 27 -5.66 16.93 7.97
CA GLU A 27 -5.19 16.33 9.23
C GLU A 27 -3.69 16.60 9.46
N LEU A 28 -2.87 16.63 8.40
CA LEU A 28 -1.46 17.04 8.45
C LEU A 28 -1.28 18.54 8.75
N GLN A 29 -2.10 19.42 8.17
CA GLN A 29 -2.05 20.87 8.47
C GLN A 29 -2.44 21.16 9.93
N ASP A 30 -3.47 20.47 10.44
CA ASP A 30 -3.89 20.55 11.83
C ASP A 30 -2.79 20.00 12.78
N ALA A 31 -2.10 18.93 12.38
CA ALA A 31 -0.95 18.38 13.11
C ALA A 31 0.25 19.35 13.12
N GLU A 32 0.67 19.89 11.98
CA GLU A 32 1.77 20.87 11.89
C GLU A 32 1.48 22.15 12.70
N ALA A 33 0.22 22.62 12.69
CA ALA A 33 -0.20 23.75 13.52
C ALA A 33 -0.08 23.43 15.02
N ARG A 34 -0.40 22.19 15.41
CA ARG A 34 -0.28 21.70 16.79
C ARG A 34 1.17 21.53 17.23
N THR A 35 2.06 21.03 16.36
CA THR A 35 3.51 20.99 16.60
C THR A 35 4.04 22.39 16.88
N ARG A 36 3.76 23.36 15.99
CA ARG A 36 4.20 24.77 16.15
C ARG A 36 3.65 25.44 17.41
N LEU A 37 2.43 25.11 17.83
CA LEU A 37 1.85 25.60 19.09
C LEU A 37 2.61 25.07 20.31
N LEU A 38 2.98 23.79 20.32
CA LEU A 38 3.78 23.18 21.38
C LEU A 38 5.21 23.73 21.42
N GLU A 39 5.85 23.92 20.26
CA GLU A 39 7.16 24.59 20.17
C GLU A 39 7.11 26.03 20.72
N ALA A 40 6.08 26.80 20.37
CA ALA A 40 5.87 28.15 20.88
C ALA A 40 5.60 28.16 22.39
N GLN A 41 4.80 27.21 22.91
CA GLN A 41 4.58 27.04 24.34
C GLN A 41 5.90 26.73 25.06
N MET A 42 6.64 25.71 24.64
CA MET A 42 7.93 25.34 25.23
C MET A 42 8.93 26.51 25.23
N LYS A 43 8.94 27.32 24.16
CA LYS A 43 9.76 28.53 24.11
C LYS A 43 9.30 29.57 25.13
N HIS A 44 8.01 29.87 25.22
CA HIS A 44 7.48 30.80 26.22
C HIS A 44 7.73 30.31 27.66
N THR A 45 7.59 29.01 27.91
CA THR A 45 7.96 28.35 29.16
C THR A 45 9.45 28.61 29.47
N ALA A 46 10.35 28.34 28.52
CA ALA A 46 11.79 28.55 28.70
C ALA A 46 12.17 30.04 28.93
N ASP A 47 11.67 30.95 28.08
CA ASP A 47 11.95 32.39 28.13
C ASP A 47 11.50 33.00 29.49
N ALA A 48 10.39 32.52 30.05
CA ALA A 48 9.87 32.98 31.34
C ALA A 48 10.77 32.64 32.56
N TYR A 49 11.68 31.68 32.43
CA TYR A 49 12.58 31.28 33.51
C TYR A 49 13.95 31.97 33.49
N LEU A 50 14.44 32.43 32.33
CA LEU A 50 15.72 33.14 32.21
C LEU A 50 15.92 34.28 33.25
N PRO A 51 14.92 35.11 33.62
CA PRO A 51 15.09 36.15 34.65
C PRO A 51 15.04 35.63 36.11
N LYS A 52 14.82 34.33 36.34
CA LYS A 52 14.87 33.71 37.69
C LYS A 52 16.27 33.18 38.04
N ASP A 53 17.02 32.65 37.07
CA ASP A 53 18.25 31.89 37.34
C ASP A 53 19.32 32.72 38.09
N GLY A 54 19.33 34.06 37.94
CA GLY A 54 20.21 34.98 38.66
C GLY A 54 19.86 35.27 40.14
N ARG A 55 18.85 34.62 40.73
CA ARG A 55 18.44 34.83 42.14
C ARG A 55 18.55 33.61 43.05
N GLY A 56 18.94 32.46 42.50
CA GLY A 56 18.87 31.17 43.19
C GLY A 56 17.44 30.62 43.19
N VAL A 57 17.25 29.47 42.54
CA VAL A 57 15.95 28.79 42.45
C VAL A 57 15.88 27.75 43.56
N VAL A 58 14.75 27.69 44.28
CA VAL A 58 14.52 26.68 45.32
C VAL A 58 14.44 25.29 44.67
N LEU A 59 15.01 24.27 45.31
CA LEU A 59 15.09 22.91 44.75
C LEU A 59 13.72 22.34 44.33
N GLU A 60 12.65 22.66 45.08
CA GLU A 60 11.29 22.27 44.75
C GLU A 60 10.77 22.94 43.46
N GLU A 61 11.01 24.25 43.26
CA GLU A 61 10.68 24.93 41.99
C GLU A 61 11.45 24.31 40.82
N PHE A 62 12.71 23.93 41.03
CA PHE A 62 13.53 23.27 40.00
C PHE A 62 12.97 21.89 39.62
N LEU A 63 12.60 21.06 40.60
CA LEU A 63 12.06 19.71 40.34
C LEU A 63 10.68 19.76 39.67
N VAL A 64 9.82 20.72 40.04
CA VAL A 64 8.53 20.95 39.37
C VAL A 64 8.73 21.47 37.94
N ARG A 65 9.70 22.38 37.71
CA ARG A 65 10.09 22.82 36.37
C ARG A 65 10.63 21.65 35.53
N GLN A 66 11.42 20.77 36.13
CA GLN A 66 12.01 19.61 35.43
C GLN A 66 10.93 18.62 34.97
N SER A 67 9.95 18.28 35.81
CA SER A 67 8.85 17.37 35.44
C SER A 67 7.88 18.00 34.44
N MET A 68 7.66 19.32 34.51
CA MET A 68 6.89 20.05 33.50
C MET A 68 7.61 20.03 32.13
N LEU A 69 8.91 20.31 32.09
CA LEU A 69 9.68 20.30 30.84
C LEU A 69 9.79 18.91 30.21
N THR A 70 9.93 17.84 31.00
CA THR A 70 9.91 16.47 30.43
C THR A 70 8.53 16.09 29.89
N ALA A 71 7.44 16.57 30.51
CA ALA A 71 6.09 16.42 29.98
C ALA A 71 5.87 17.21 28.66
N GLU A 72 6.33 18.46 28.59
CA GLU A 72 6.26 19.25 27.35
C GLU A 72 7.09 18.63 26.21
N VAL A 73 8.33 18.20 26.48
CA VAL A 73 9.19 17.47 25.51
C VAL A 73 8.51 16.18 25.03
N SER A 74 7.89 15.42 25.96
CA SER A 74 7.17 14.20 25.61
C SER A 74 6.01 14.51 24.66
N ASN A 75 5.18 15.51 24.98
CA ASN A 75 4.05 15.95 24.17
C ASN A 75 4.48 16.42 22.76
N LEU A 76 5.55 17.21 22.67
CA LEU A 76 6.11 17.64 21.38
C LEU A 76 6.62 16.44 20.57
N SER A 77 7.33 15.50 21.20
CA SER A 77 7.84 14.31 20.52
C SER A 77 6.72 13.42 19.95
N ALA A 78 5.60 13.30 20.68
CA ALA A 78 4.41 12.59 20.21
C ALA A 78 3.70 13.31 19.05
N ALA A 79 3.61 14.65 19.09
CA ALA A 79 3.09 15.44 17.97
C ALA A 79 3.94 15.28 16.70
N MET A 80 5.27 15.34 16.82
CA MET A 80 6.19 15.13 15.70
C MET A 80 6.13 13.71 15.12
N GLN A 81 5.87 12.69 15.95
CA GLN A 81 5.65 11.31 15.49
C GLN A 81 4.34 11.19 14.68
N MET A 82 3.25 11.81 15.17
CA MET A 82 1.97 11.85 14.44
C MET A 82 2.11 12.61 13.10
N GLU A 83 2.78 13.75 13.10
CA GLU A 83 3.08 14.53 11.88
C GLU A 83 3.85 13.70 10.84
N ARG A 84 4.84 12.92 11.28
CA ARG A 84 5.60 12.01 10.40
C ARG A 84 4.70 10.91 9.83
N HIS A 85 3.91 10.24 10.68
CA HIS A 85 2.99 9.19 10.26
C HIS A 85 1.95 9.71 9.23
N LEU A 86 1.44 10.93 9.42
CA LEU A 86 0.53 11.57 8.47
C LEU A 86 1.20 11.91 7.13
N ARG A 87 2.49 12.28 7.10
CA ARG A 87 3.25 12.44 5.85
C ARG A 87 3.45 11.09 5.15
N GLU A 88 3.87 10.06 5.88
CA GLU A 88 4.08 8.71 5.33
C GLU A 88 2.78 8.13 4.75
N ALA A 89 1.64 8.28 5.43
CA ALA A 89 0.31 7.92 4.92
C ALA A 89 -0.10 8.77 3.70
N GLY A 90 0.22 10.07 3.70
CA GLY A 90 -0.03 10.98 2.59
C GLY A 90 0.75 10.64 1.32
N ASP A 91 1.98 10.13 1.45
CA ASP A 91 2.78 9.63 0.32
C ASP A 91 2.27 8.27 -0.18
N GLN A 92 1.89 7.35 0.72
CA GLN A 92 1.22 6.09 0.34
C GLN A 92 -0.06 6.35 -0.47
N LYS A 93 -0.91 7.29 -0.04
CA LYS A 93 -2.12 7.67 -0.80
C LYS A 93 -1.82 8.39 -2.12
N GLN A 94 -0.67 9.06 -2.25
CA GLN A 94 -0.24 9.57 -3.56
C GLN A 94 0.12 8.43 -4.52
N ASP A 95 0.80 7.38 -4.06
CA ASP A 95 1.14 6.22 -4.90
C ASP A 95 -0.09 5.38 -5.27
N GLU A 96 -1.04 5.15 -4.34
CA GLU A 96 -2.36 4.58 -4.67
C GLU A 96 -3.06 5.38 -5.78
N LEU A 97 -3.04 6.72 -5.70
CA LEU A 97 -3.66 7.58 -6.72
C LEU A 97 -2.91 7.51 -8.07
N ARG A 98 -1.58 7.40 -8.05
CA ARG A 98 -0.76 7.19 -9.27
C ARG A 98 -1.08 5.84 -9.92
N GLU A 99 -1.28 4.78 -9.14
CA GLU A 99 -1.70 3.46 -9.64
C GLU A 99 -3.12 3.52 -10.23
N ALA A 100 -4.10 4.04 -9.50
CA ALA A 100 -5.48 4.18 -9.97
C ALA A 100 -5.59 4.96 -11.29
N MET A 101 -4.82 6.05 -11.43
CA MET A 101 -4.73 6.82 -12.68
C MET A 101 -4.05 6.04 -13.82
N GLN A 102 -3.05 5.20 -13.54
CA GLN A 102 -2.44 4.32 -14.55
C GLN A 102 -3.43 3.25 -15.03
N ASP A 103 -4.18 2.66 -14.10
CA ASP A 103 -5.14 1.60 -14.41
C ASP A 103 -6.35 2.12 -15.21
N ARG A 104 -6.80 3.35 -14.94
CA ARG A 104 -7.74 4.04 -15.82
C ARG A 104 -7.17 4.23 -17.23
N ARG A 105 -5.91 4.64 -17.37
CA ARG A 105 -5.24 4.84 -18.67
C ARG A 105 -5.07 3.52 -19.45
N THR A 106 -4.86 2.38 -18.79
CA THR A 106 -4.80 1.07 -19.48
C THR A 106 -6.19 0.63 -19.95
N LEU A 107 -7.24 0.81 -19.14
CA LEU A 107 -8.64 0.57 -19.54
C LEU A 107 -9.10 1.48 -20.69
N ASP A 108 -8.70 2.76 -20.70
CA ASP A 108 -9.03 3.69 -21.78
C ASP A 108 -8.35 3.31 -23.11
N ARG A 109 -7.09 2.85 -23.06
CA ARG A 109 -6.38 2.28 -24.23
C ARG A 109 -7.04 0.99 -24.75
N LEU A 110 -7.54 0.13 -23.85
CA LEU A 110 -8.31 -1.05 -24.22
C LEU A 110 -9.65 -0.68 -24.86
N ALA A 111 -10.36 0.31 -24.31
CA ALA A 111 -11.61 0.81 -24.85
C ALA A 111 -11.44 1.41 -26.25
N GLU A 112 -10.32 2.07 -26.54
CA GLU A 112 -10.04 2.59 -27.89
C GLU A 112 -9.71 1.47 -28.88
N ARG A 113 -8.87 0.48 -28.50
CA ARG A 113 -8.59 -0.68 -29.37
C ARG A 113 -9.87 -1.44 -29.76
N ILE A 114 -10.78 -1.65 -28.81
CA ILE A 114 -12.09 -2.27 -29.08
C ILE A 114 -12.94 -1.41 -30.03
N ARG A 115 -13.00 -0.08 -29.82
CA ARG A 115 -13.72 0.84 -30.71
C ARG A 115 -13.08 1.02 -32.09
N GLN A 116 -11.78 0.76 -32.23
CA GLN A 116 -11.10 0.68 -33.54
C GLN A 116 -11.45 -0.63 -34.25
N GLN A 117 -11.39 -1.77 -33.55
CA GLN A 117 -11.76 -3.08 -34.10
C GLN A 117 -13.23 -3.13 -34.54
N GLN A 118 -14.15 -2.61 -33.72
CA GLN A 118 -15.58 -2.50 -34.07
C GLN A 118 -15.82 -1.63 -35.30
N ARG A 119 -15.13 -0.49 -35.43
CA ARG A 119 -15.17 0.34 -36.64
C ARG A 119 -14.67 -0.43 -37.86
N GLY A 120 -13.56 -1.16 -37.74
CA GLY A 120 -13.04 -2.02 -38.81
C GLY A 120 -14.07 -3.08 -39.28
N LEU A 121 -14.73 -3.75 -38.34
CA LEU A 121 -15.79 -4.72 -38.65
C LEU A 121 -17.01 -4.07 -39.34
N GLN A 122 -17.41 -2.87 -38.90
CA GLN A 122 -18.48 -2.11 -39.57
C GLN A 122 -18.11 -1.74 -41.02
N TRP A 123 -16.89 -1.24 -41.26
CA TRP A 123 -16.39 -0.99 -42.61
C TRP A 123 -16.40 -2.25 -43.48
N CYS A 124 -16.00 -3.40 -42.96
CA CYS A 124 -16.09 -4.68 -43.68
C CYS A 124 -17.55 -5.04 -44.02
N SER A 125 -18.49 -4.91 -43.08
CA SER A 125 -19.92 -5.21 -43.33
C SER A 125 -20.57 -4.28 -44.35
N LEU A 126 -20.10 -3.03 -44.49
CA LEU A 126 -20.57 -2.09 -45.51
C LEU A 126 -20.06 -2.42 -46.92
N PHE A 127 -18.91 -3.10 -47.03
CA PHE A 127 -18.36 -3.54 -48.32
C PHE A 127 -18.87 -4.91 -48.76
N VAL A 128 -19.23 -5.80 -47.84
CA VAL A 128 -19.89 -7.09 -48.13
C VAL A 128 -21.40 -6.89 -48.23
N ALA A 129 -21.83 -6.20 -49.29
CA ALA A 129 -23.24 -6.18 -49.67
C ALA A 129 -23.68 -7.62 -50.04
N PRO A 130 -24.84 -8.10 -49.57
CA PRO A 130 -25.33 -9.42 -49.94
C PRO A 130 -25.58 -9.46 -51.45
N CYS A 131 -24.99 -10.45 -52.14
CA CYS A 131 -25.35 -10.76 -53.51
C CYS A 131 -26.86 -11.06 -53.57
N ALA A 132 -27.54 -10.51 -54.57
CA ALA A 132 -28.99 -10.68 -54.69
C ALA A 132 -29.35 -12.16 -54.84
N PRO A 133 -30.49 -12.62 -54.27
CA PRO A 133 -30.95 -13.99 -54.45
C PRO A 133 -31.19 -14.31 -55.93
N GLU A 134 -31.01 -15.57 -56.28
CA GLU A 134 -30.97 -16.06 -57.66
C GLU A 134 -32.28 -15.80 -58.41
N GLY A 135 -32.19 -15.36 -59.68
CA GLY A 135 -33.37 -15.15 -60.52
C GLY A 135 -33.17 -14.34 -61.82
N THR A 136 -32.14 -13.50 -61.91
CA THR A 136 -31.87 -12.68 -63.12
C THR A 136 -30.70 -13.21 -63.96
N PRO A 137 -30.83 -13.27 -65.30
CA PRO A 137 -29.79 -13.79 -66.19
C PRO A 137 -28.53 -12.90 -66.24
N PRO A 138 -27.36 -13.46 -66.61
CA PRO A 138 -26.08 -12.75 -66.54
C PRO A 138 -25.94 -11.68 -67.63
N VAL A 139 -25.92 -10.41 -67.22
CA VAL A 139 -25.51 -9.28 -68.06
C VAL A 139 -24.16 -8.75 -67.56
N SER A 140 -23.22 -8.58 -68.50
CA SER A 140 -21.84 -8.06 -68.39
C SER A 140 -21.37 -7.55 -67.01
N ILE A 141 -20.39 -8.26 -66.43
CA ILE A 141 -19.81 -7.98 -65.10
C ILE A 141 -18.97 -6.68 -65.11
N HIS A 142 -19.63 -5.54 -65.03
CA HIS A 142 -18.97 -4.29 -64.66
C HIS A 142 -18.62 -4.31 -63.17
N LEU A 143 -17.35 -4.63 -62.87
CA LEU A 143 -16.73 -4.44 -61.55
C LEU A 143 -17.05 -3.04 -61.02
N ARG A 144 -17.73 -2.96 -59.86
CA ARG A 144 -18.18 -1.68 -59.29
C ARG A 144 -16.97 -0.75 -59.02
N PRO A 145 -16.98 0.52 -59.46
CA PRO A 145 -15.84 1.45 -59.35
C PRO A 145 -15.26 1.65 -57.94
N CYS A 146 -16.02 1.33 -56.88
CA CYS A 146 -15.54 1.40 -55.50
C CYS A 146 -14.33 0.49 -55.22
N TRP A 147 -14.22 -0.66 -55.89
CA TRP A 147 -13.11 -1.60 -55.68
C TRP A 147 -11.78 -1.08 -56.27
N THR A 148 -11.80 -0.43 -57.44
CA THR A 148 -10.58 0.16 -58.01
C THR A 148 -10.08 1.34 -57.18
N ALA A 149 -10.98 2.18 -56.65
CA ALA A 149 -10.60 3.24 -55.71
C ALA A 149 -9.96 2.69 -54.42
N PHE A 150 -10.53 1.62 -53.83
CA PHE A 150 -9.97 0.96 -52.65
C PHE A 150 -8.59 0.35 -52.92
N LEU A 151 -8.41 -0.32 -54.06
CA LEU A 151 -7.13 -0.89 -54.48
C LEU A 151 -6.07 0.19 -54.79
N ILE A 152 -6.44 1.35 -55.31
CA ILE A 152 -5.52 2.50 -55.50
C ILE A 152 -5.03 3.02 -54.14
N ILE A 153 -5.93 3.14 -53.15
CA ILE A 153 -5.55 3.56 -51.78
C ILE A 153 -4.66 2.51 -51.12
N LEU A 154 -5.01 1.22 -51.18
CA LEU A 154 -4.14 0.14 -50.66
C LEU A 154 -2.76 0.14 -51.33
N ARG A 155 -2.71 0.32 -52.65
CA ARG A 155 -1.46 0.39 -53.41
C ARG A 155 -0.62 1.61 -53.03
N GLY A 156 -1.24 2.75 -52.73
CA GLY A 156 -0.56 3.93 -52.19
C GLY A 156 0.02 3.70 -50.78
N VAL A 157 -0.68 2.96 -49.92
CA VAL A 157 -0.22 2.64 -48.56
C VAL A 157 0.88 1.56 -48.56
N LEU A 158 0.75 0.50 -49.37
CA LEU A 158 1.79 -0.54 -49.48
C LEU A 158 3.06 -0.08 -50.21
N LEU A 159 2.98 0.93 -51.08
CA LEU A 159 4.14 1.50 -51.77
C LEU A 159 4.81 2.65 -51.00
N LEU A 160 4.39 2.95 -49.76
CA LEU A 160 5.16 3.84 -48.88
C LEU A 160 6.45 3.09 -48.48
N PRO A 161 7.63 3.47 -49.01
CA PRO A 161 8.71 2.52 -49.13
C PRO A 161 9.46 2.31 -47.82
N GLN A 162 9.91 1.06 -47.58
CA GLN A 162 10.95 0.76 -46.59
C GLN A 162 12.32 1.28 -47.05
N THR A 163 12.48 2.58 -47.29
CA THR A 163 13.80 3.21 -47.40
C THR A 163 14.43 3.27 -46.02
N GLY A 164 15.03 2.16 -45.59
CA GLY A 164 15.83 2.06 -44.38
C GLY A 164 17.07 2.94 -44.46
N LYS A 165 16.90 4.25 -44.21
CA LYS A 165 17.98 5.21 -44.08
C LYS A 165 18.22 5.49 -42.60
N SER A 166 19.30 4.91 -42.08
CA SER A 166 19.82 5.22 -40.75
C SER A 166 20.09 6.73 -40.64
N MET A 167 19.26 7.43 -39.86
CA MET A 167 19.56 8.79 -39.45
C MET A 167 20.69 8.77 -38.42
N LYS A 168 21.93 8.80 -38.91
CA LYS A 168 23.12 9.05 -38.08
C LYS A 168 23.00 10.46 -37.49
N PHE A 169 22.52 10.52 -36.25
CA PHE A 169 22.27 11.76 -35.52
C PHE A 169 23.60 12.41 -35.07
N TRP A 170 24.30 13.04 -36.02
CA TRP A 170 25.48 13.86 -35.71
C TRP A 170 25.05 15.11 -34.94
N GLY A 171 25.43 15.18 -33.67
CA GLY A 171 25.20 16.36 -32.84
C GLY A 171 26.20 17.49 -33.14
N ARG A 172 25.69 18.73 -33.18
CA ARG A 172 26.40 19.96 -32.79
C ARG A 172 25.37 21.01 -32.32
N PRO A 173 25.77 22.04 -31.56
CA PRO A 173 24.87 22.70 -30.62
C PRO A 173 23.91 23.71 -31.25
N ILE A 174 22.75 23.89 -30.61
CA ILE A 174 21.81 24.95 -30.92
C ILE A 174 22.35 26.27 -30.34
N PHE A 175 22.81 27.15 -31.23
CA PHE A 175 22.99 28.57 -30.93
C PHE A 175 21.65 29.28 -31.17
N SER A 176 21.17 30.05 -30.21
CA SER A 176 19.88 30.75 -30.33
C SER A 176 19.98 32.04 -31.16
N PRO A 177 19.14 32.24 -32.19
CA PRO A 177 18.91 33.55 -32.78
C PRO A 177 17.73 34.25 -32.08
N GLN A 178 17.94 35.49 -31.64
CA GLN A 178 16.81 36.40 -31.34
C GLN A 178 16.12 36.84 -32.63
N PRO A 179 14.84 37.25 -32.54
CA PRO A 179 14.36 38.39 -33.31
C PRO A 179 13.79 39.48 -32.37
N ALA A 180 14.53 40.57 -32.20
CA ALA A 180 14.01 41.77 -31.55
C ALA A 180 13.23 42.65 -32.54
N ARG A 181 11.99 43.04 -32.22
CA ARG A 181 11.37 44.26 -32.78
C ARG A 181 10.23 44.79 -31.90
N HIS A 182 10.25 46.10 -31.68
CA HIS A 182 9.25 46.84 -30.90
C HIS A 182 7.89 46.93 -31.58
N ARG A 183 6.81 47.00 -30.77
CA ARG A 183 5.86 48.13 -30.84
C ARG A 183 5.13 48.36 -29.50
N HIS A 184 4.56 49.56 -29.34
CA HIS A 184 4.01 50.08 -28.07
C HIS A 184 2.53 49.75 -27.83
N GLY A 185 2.09 49.85 -26.57
CA GLY A 185 0.70 49.69 -26.13
C GLY A 185 0.60 49.16 -24.69
N ALA A 186 1.15 49.80 -23.65
CA ALA A 186 0.70 51.07 -23.06
C ALA A 186 -0.73 51.01 -22.47
N GLN A 187 -0.89 50.44 -21.26
CA GLN A 187 -2.06 50.67 -20.40
C GLN A 187 -1.63 50.75 -18.92
N LYS A 188 -2.17 51.74 -18.19
CA LYS A 188 -1.67 52.25 -16.90
C LYS A 188 -1.74 51.27 -15.70
N ARG A 189 -0.67 51.30 -14.90
CA ARG A 189 -0.63 51.42 -13.41
C ARG A 189 -1.93 51.17 -12.63
N ARG A 190 -1.81 50.38 -11.55
CA ARG A 190 -1.62 50.98 -10.21
C ARG A 190 -0.76 50.10 -9.31
N ASP A 191 0.07 50.78 -8.54
CA ASP A 191 1.11 50.23 -7.68
C ASP A 191 0.64 50.26 -6.21
N TYR A 192 1.02 49.27 -5.39
CA TYR A 192 1.24 49.45 -3.95
C TYR A 192 2.38 48.54 -3.47
N HIS A 193 3.56 49.14 -3.24
CA HIS A 193 4.70 48.53 -2.56
C HIS A 193 4.66 48.82 -1.05
N THR A 194 5.13 47.86 -0.24
CA THR A 194 6.04 47.99 0.94
C THR A 194 6.00 46.67 1.73
N GLY A 195 7.09 46.02 2.19
CA GLY A 195 8.54 46.16 1.95
C GLY A 195 9.17 44.73 1.87
N SER A 196 10.41 44.52 1.44
CA SER A 196 11.64 44.73 2.24
C SER A 196 11.49 44.24 3.69
N TRP A 197 12.28 43.29 4.20
CA TRP A 197 13.74 43.14 4.04
C TRP A 197 14.17 41.85 3.31
N GLY A 198 15.40 41.84 2.79
CA GLY A 198 16.05 40.65 2.22
C GLY A 198 17.41 40.37 2.86
N HIS A 199 17.95 39.18 2.61
CA HIS A 199 19.34 38.84 2.91
C HIS A 199 19.94 38.09 1.70
N GLU A 200 20.84 38.73 0.96
CA GLU A 200 21.36 38.24 -0.32
C GLU A 200 22.57 37.32 -0.14
N SER A 201 22.33 36.00 -0.05
CA SER A 201 23.39 34.99 -0.02
C SER A 201 23.81 34.59 -1.44
N ARG A 202 24.88 35.20 -1.95
CA ARG A 202 25.49 34.82 -3.25
C ARG A 202 26.19 33.45 -3.15
N GLY A 203 25.47 32.39 -3.48
CA GLY A 203 26.07 31.09 -3.78
C GLY A 203 26.78 31.13 -5.14
N ALA A 204 28.05 30.74 -5.19
CA ALA A 204 28.80 30.59 -6.45
C ALA A 204 28.67 29.16 -7.01
N ASP A 205 28.50 29.03 -8.32
CA ASP A 205 28.32 27.75 -9.00
C ASP A 205 29.60 26.90 -8.99
N PHE A 206 29.75 26.05 -7.96
CA PHE A 206 30.90 25.13 -7.82
C PHE A 206 30.54 23.68 -8.17
N SER A 207 29.85 23.49 -9.30
CA SER A 207 29.22 22.23 -9.74
C SER A 207 30.18 21.10 -10.18
N GLY A 208 31.48 21.22 -9.90
CA GLY A 208 32.52 20.29 -10.38
C GLY A 208 32.99 19.21 -9.40
N TRP A 209 32.77 19.35 -8.08
CA TRP A 209 33.51 18.55 -7.08
C TRP A 209 32.66 17.68 -6.14
N SER A 210 31.34 17.85 -6.09
CA SER A 210 30.46 17.17 -5.11
C SER A 210 30.42 15.64 -5.24
N GLY A 211 30.57 15.09 -6.44
CA GLY A 211 30.41 13.65 -6.70
C GLY A 211 31.39 12.73 -5.96
N TRP A 212 32.62 13.18 -5.72
CA TRP A 212 33.66 12.35 -5.06
C TRP A 212 33.49 12.29 -3.54
N LEU A 213 33.03 13.39 -2.91
CA LEU A 213 32.79 13.43 -1.47
C LEU A 213 31.59 12.55 -1.07
N SER A 214 30.54 12.50 -1.88
CA SER A 214 29.37 11.63 -1.64
C SER A 214 29.73 10.14 -1.64
N ALA A 215 30.64 9.70 -2.51
CA ALA A 215 31.10 8.31 -2.56
C ALA A 215 31.92 7.93 -1.30
N ALA A 216 32.79 8.82 -0.84
CA ALA A 216 33.58 8.60 0.38
C ALA A 216 32.69 8.51 1.64
N ALA A 217 31.69 9.39 1.76
CA ALA A 217 30.76 9.38 2.89
C ALA A 217 29.96 8.06 2.99
N LEU A 218 29.46 7.55 1.87
CA LEU A 218 28.76 6.26 1.82
C LEU A 218 29.66 5.08 2.19
N GLY A 219 30.93 5.10 1.77
CA GLY A 219 31.91 4.07 2.17
C GLY A 219 32.12 4.00 3.68
N VAL A 220 32.22 5.15 4.36
CA VAL A 220 32.37 5.20 5.83
C VAL A 220 31.12 4.69 6.55
N ILE A 221 29.92 5.01 6.06
CA ILE A 221 28.65 4.52 6.65
C ILE A 221 28.53 2.99 6.54
N ILE A 222 28.94 2.40 5.40
CA ILE A 222 28.94 0.94 5.21
C ILE A 222 30.01 0.25 6.07
N ALA A 223 31.18 0.87 6.26
CA ALA A 223 32.21 0.34 7.15
C ALA A 223 31.77 0.35 8.64
N LEU A 224 31.08 1.41 9.07
CA LEU A 224 30.57 1.54 10.44
C LEU A 224 29.35 0.65 10.73
N SER A 225 28.57 0.25 9.72
CA SER A 225 27.46 -0.69 9.95
C SER A 225 27.93 -2.13 10.17
N TRP A 226 29.12 -2.50 9.69
CA TRP A 226 29.70 -3.84 9.89
C TRP A 226 30.29 -4.07 11.29
N THR A 227 30.75 -3.03 12.00
CA THR A 227 31.38 -3.19 13.32
C THR A 227 30.37 -3.41 14.46
N ILE A 228 29.10 -3.03 14.27
CA ILE A 228 28.06 -3.11 15.32
C ILE A 228 27.50 -4.54 15.48
N VAL A 229 27.62 -5.39 14.46
CA VAL A 229 26.98 -6.73 14.42
C VAL A 229 27.78 -7.82 15.18
N PHE A 230 29.05 -7.57 15.52
CA PHE A 230 29.92 -8.52 16.24
C PHE A 230 30.42 -7.98 17.59
N VAL A 231 29.48 -7.72 18.50
CA VAL A 231 29.77 -7.68 19.94
C VAL A 231 29.32 -9.01 20.56
N PRO A 232 30.22 -9.99 20.74
CA PRO A 232 29.86 -11.26 21.37
C PRO A 232 29.54 -11.04 22.86
N GLN A 233 28.40 -11.56 23.30
CA GLN A 233 27.94 -11.48 24.68
C GLN A 233 28.79 -12.38 25.59
N ALA A 234 29.79 -11.77 26.25
CA ALA A 234 30.69 -12.45 27.18
C ALA A 234 30.76 -11.70 28.53
N SER A 235 31.05 -12.44 29.60
CA SER A 235 31.16 -11.98 31.00
C SER A 235 29.86 -11.70 31.76
N ALA A 236 29.32 -12.74 32.41
CA ALA A 236 28.40 -12.64 33.56
C ALA A 236 28.32 -13.94 34.41
N GLU A 237 29.42 -14.69 34.57
CA GLU A 237 29.51 -15.77 35.56
C GLU A 237 30.76 -15.64 36.44
N GLN A 238 30.58 -15.11 37.64
CA GLN A 238 31.43 -15.43 38.80
C GLN A 238 30.56 -15.35 40.05
N GLY A 239 30.32 -16.51 40.67
CA GLY A 239 29.18 -16.69 41.57
C GLY A 239 29.38 -16.22 43.01
N GLN A 240 28.30 -16.32 43.78
CA GLN A 240 28.37 -16.36 45.24
C GLN A 240 27.25 -17.26 45.80
N ASP A 241 27.62 -18.43 46.31
CA ASP A 241 26.77 -19.21 47.22
C ASP A 241 26.53 -18.43 48.52
N PRO A 242 25.44 -18.73 49.24
CA PRO A 242 25.69 -19.49 50.46
C PRO A 242 24.76 -20.71 50.66
N GLN A 243 25.34 -21.74 51.26
CA GLN A 243 24.65 -22.98 51.64
C GLN A 243 23.41 -22.73 52.52
N ARG A 244 22.32 -23.45 52.24
CA ARG A 244 21.68 -24.27 53.28
C ARG A 244 21.03 -25.53 52.72
N SER A 245 21.08 -26.59 53.49
CA SER A 245 20.80 -27.97 53.09
C SER A 245 19.48 -28.50 53.65
N SER A 246 18.97 -29.59 53.04
CA SER A 246 17.80 -30.40 53.48
C SER A 246 16.45 -29.67 53.39
N THR A 247 15.27 -30.28 53.18
CA THR A 247 14.81 -31.67 52.95
C THR A 247 13.52 -31.51 52.08
N GLY A 248 13.00 -32.39 51.23
CA GLY A 248 13.19 -33.81 50.92
C GLY A 248 11.83 -34.39 50.45
N LEU A 249 11.82 -35.05 49.28
CA LEU A 249 10.74 -35.85 48.66
C LEU A 249 9.45 -35.16 48.13
N PRO A 250 8.74 -35.79 47.15
CA PRO A 250 7.55 -35.24 46.47
C PRO A 250 6.24 -36.02 46.75
N VAL A 251 5.08 -35.46 46.35
CA VAL A 251 3.84 -36.22 46.04
C VAL A 251 3.09 -35.58 44.84
N SER A 252 2.36 -36.43 44.12
CA SER A 252 1.61 -36.17 42.88
C SER A 252 0.37 -35.26 43.00
N ALA A 253 0.12 -34.53 41.92
CA ALA A 253 -1.13 -34.42 41.13
C ALA A 253 -2.54 -34.36 41.77
N ALA A 254 -3.42 -33.64 41.05
CA ALA A 254 -4.77 -34.03 40.60
C ALA A 254 -5.98 -33.13 41.02
N VAL A 255 -6.89 -32.99 40.04
CA VAL A 255 -8.37 -32.88 40.17
C VAL A 255 -9.02 -31.53 40.54
N GLU A 256 -9.96 -31.14 39.65
CA GLU A 256 -11.16 -30.27 39.78
C GLU A 256 -11.05 -28.85 40.38
N ALA A 257 -11.82 -27.81 40.04
CA ALA A 257 -12.96 -27.46 39.17
C ALA A 257 -14.00 -26.66 39.99
N GLY A 258 -14.69 -25.71 39.34
CA GLY A 258 -15.54 -24.70 40.00
C GLY A 258 -15.09 -23.28 39.62
N SER A 259 -15.80 -22.45 38.84
CA SER A 259 -17.23 -22.10 38.69
C SER A 259 -17.62 -20.84 39.52
N PRO A 260 -18.32 -19.83 38.95
CA PRO A 260 -18.33 -18.47 39.50
C PRO A 260 -19.58 -18.04 40.31
N ARG A 261 -19.40 -17.00 41.14
CA ARG A 261 -20.44 -16.12 41.76
C ARG A 261 -19.76 -14.79 42.11
N SER A 262 -20.31 -13.58 41.96
CA SER A 262 -21.69 -13.04 41.88
C SER A 262 -22.47 -12.96 43.20
N MET A 263 -22.37 -11.81 43.87
CA MET A 263 -23.40 -11.03 44.62
C MET A 263 -22.89 -9.57 44.70
N ALA A 264 -23.62 -8.46 44.57
CA ALA A 264 -25.06 -8.14 44.49
C ALA A 264 -25.84 -7.97 45.83
N ALA A 265 -26.28 -6.71 46.05
CA ALA A 265 -27.42 -6.22 46.86
C ALA A 265 -27.44 -6.34 48.40
N ASP A 266 -27.65 -5.17 49.04
CA ASP A 266 -28.65 -4.83 50.07
C ASP A 266 -29.04 -5.86 51.17
N HIS A 267 -29.05 -5.52 52.47
CA HIS A 267 -30.01 -4.54 53.00
C HIS A 267 -29.74 -4.02 54.44
N ILE A 268 -30.31 -2.85 54.68
CA ILE A 268 -30.64 -2.18 55.96
C ILE A 268 -31.05 -3.13 57.11
N LYS A 269 -30.54 -2.88 58.33
CA LYS A 269 -31.33 -3.09 59.56
C LYS A 269 -31.02 -2.06 60.65
N LYS A 270 -32.05 -1.65 61.39
CA LYS A 270 -32.04 -0.55 62.37
C LYS A 270 -32.36 -1.07 63.78
N ALA A 271 -31.41 -0.91 64.69
CA ALA A 271 -31.56 -0.90 66.16
C ALA A 271 -30.33 -0.15 66.73
N GLY A 272 -30.38 0.55 67.87
CA GLY A 272 -31.45 0.60 68.87
C GLY A 272 -30.96 0.01 70.19
N GLY A 273 -30.12 0.77 70.91
CA GLY A 273 -29.54 0.39 72.20
C GLY A 273 -28.85 1.60 72.82
N GLU A 274 -29.16 1.88 74.09
CA GLU A 274 -28.71 3.06 74.85
C GLU A 274 -27.69 2.68 75.94
N SER A 275 -27.34 3.65 76.80
CA SER A 275 -26.56 3.53 78.05
C SER A 275 -25.02 3.50 77.99
N SER A 276 -24.42 4.61 78.45
CA SER A 276 -23.39 4.73 79.53
C SER A 276 -22.53 3.50 79.90
N THR A 277 -21.23 3.57 80.24
CA THR A 277 -20.41 4.59 80.98
C THR A 277 -18.91 4.14 80.89
N THR A 278 -17.81 4.84 81.28
CA THR A 278 -17.50 6.11 81.97
C THR A 278 -16.10 6.63 81.56
N GLY A 279 -15.81 7.92 81.75
CA GLY A 279 -14.57 8.36 82.42
C GLY A 279 -13.22 8.35 81.67
N ALA A 280 -12.92 9.45 80.98
CA ALA A 280 -11.56 9.96 80.76
C ALA A 280 -11.60 11.50 80.80
N GLU A 281 -10.50 12.16 81.19
CA GLU A 281 -10.50 13.61 81.47
C GLU A 281 -10.69 14.48 80.21
N PRO A 282 -11.59 15.49 80.24
CA PRO A 282 -11.66 16.50 79.20
C PRO A 282 -10.56 17.55 79.40
N VAL A 283 -9.36 17.28 78.86
CA VAL A 283 -8.30 18.29 78.74
C VAL A 283 -8.81 19.43 77.85
N GLN A 284 -9.17 20.56 78.47
CA GLN A 284 -9.68 21.75 77.79
C GLN A 284 -8.56 22.48 77.05
N GLY A 285 -8.11 21.92 75.93
CA GLY A 285 -7.50 22.72 74.86
C GLY A 285 -8.52 23.74 74.34
N PRO A 286 -8.10 24.95 73.90
CA PRO A 286 -9.01 25.94 73.33
C PRO A 286 -9.80 25.33 72.18
N ALA A 287 -11.13 25.31 72.29
CA ALA A 287 -12.00 24.79 71.25
C ALA A 287 -11.88 25.68 70.00
N LEU A 288 -11.09 25.20 69.02
CA LEU A 288 -11.02 25.78 67.68
C LEU A 288 -12.37 25.54 66.98
N ALA A 289 -13.36 26.37 67.33
CA ALA A 289 -14.66 26.41 66.68
C ALA A 289 -14.45 26.75 65.20
N VAL A 290 -14.46 25.73 64.35
CA VAL A 290 -14.24 25.86 62.91
C VAL A 290 -15.31 26.80 62.35
N PRO A 291 -14.93 27.95 61.76
CA PRO A 291 -15.87 28.89 61.16
C PRO A 291 -16.88 28.19 60.25
N GLU A 292 -18.16 28.48 60.45
CA GLU A 292 -19.29 27.86 59.75
C GLU A 292 -19.18 28.02 58.22
N GLU A 293 -18.60 29.13 57.77
CA GLU A 293 -18.26 29.40 56.37
C GLU A 293 -17.34 28.34 55.74
N MET A 294 -16.35 27.80 56.49
CA MET A 294 -15.51 26.71 56.00
C MET A 294 -16.31 25.41 55.89
N VAL A 295 -17.21 25.12 56.83
CA VAL A 295 -18.09 23.96 56.76
C VAL A 295 -18.99 24.04 55.51
N ALA A 296 -19.55 25.22 55.22
CA ALA A 296 -20.32 25.48 54.00
C ALA A 296 -19.47 25.29 52.73
N MET A 297 -18.23 25.81 52.69
CA MET A 297 -17.32 25.61 51.55
C MET A 297 -16.95 24.13 51.34
N PHE A 298 -16.75 23.35 52.41
CA PHE A 298 -16.51 21.91 52.28
C PHE A 298 -17.74 21.15 51.78
N GLN A 299 -18.95 21.50 52.23
CA GLN A 299 -20.20 20.93 51.70
C GLN A 299 -20.40 21.28 50.22
N GLN A 300 -20.13 22.53 49.80
CA GLN A 300 -20.19 22.94 48.41
C GLN A 300 -19.18 22.18 47.53
N ARG A 301 -17.93 22.03 47.99
CA ARG A 301 -16.90 21.23 47.30
C ARG A 301 -17.30 19.75 47.19
N LYS A 302 -17.94 19.18 48.22
CA LYS A 302 -18.45 17.80 48.18
C LYS A 302 -19.52 17.64 47.10
N GLN A 303 -20.51 18.54 47.05
CA GLN A 303 -21.56 18.50 46.02
C GLN A 303 -21.00 18.68 44.59
N ASP A 304 -19.97 19.53 44.42
CA ASP A 304 -19.35 19.72 43.10
C ASP A 304 -18.53 18.49 42.67
N LEU A 305 -17.83 17.83 43.60
CA LEU A 305 -17.17 16.54 43.36
C LEU A 305 -18.19 15.44 43.03
N GLU A 306 -19.31 15.33 43.76
CA GLU A 306 -20.38 14.36 43.48
C GLU A 306 -21.01 14.59 42.10
N ARG A 307 -21.18 15.84 41.65
CA ARG A 307 -21.63 16.16 40.28
C ARG A 307 -20.61 15.72 39.22
N ARG A 308 -19.33 16.04 39.43
CA ARG A 308 -18.24 15.64 38.52
C ARG A 308 -18.15 14.13 38.43
N GLU A 309 -18.14 13.42 39.55
CA GLU A 309 -18.04 11.96 39.61
C GLU A 309 -19.22 11.30 38.87
N ASN A 310 -20.46 11.75 39.09
CA ASN A 310 -21.61 11.23 38.35
C ASN A 310 -21.52 11.52 36.84
N SER A 311 -21.04 12.70 36.44
CA SER A 311 -20.82 13.01 35.00
C SER A 311 -19.72 12.15 34.36
N VAL A 312 -18.69 11.76 35.13
CA VAL A 312 -17.64 10.84 34.69
C VAL A 312 -18.20 9.42 34.55
N ARG A 313 -18.92 8.91 35.56
CA ARG A 313 -19.60 7.60 35.48
C ARG A 313 -20.55 7.50 34.28
N GLU A 314 -21.28 8.57 33.97
CA GLU A 314 -22.12 8.65 32.77
C GLU A 314 -21.30 8.58 31.47
N ALA A 315 -20.16 9.24 31.41
CA ALA A 315 -19.27 9.20 30.24
C ALA A 315 -18.60 7.82 30.08
N GLU A 316 -18.18 7.20 31.18
CA GLU A 316 -17.65 5.84 31.22
C GLU A 316 -18.68 4.80 30.76
N ALA A 317 -19.93 4.92 31.21
CA ALA A 317 -21.03 4.06 30.75
C ALA A 317 -21.29 4.21 29.23
N LYS A 318 -21.28 5.45 28.71
CA LYS A 318 -21.42 5.72 27.26
C LYS A 318 -20.23 5.15 26.47
N LEU A 319 -19.00 5.25 26.99
CA LEU A 319 -17.81 4.64 26.40
C LEU A 319 -17.82 3.11 26.44
N ALA A 320 -18.38 2.50 27.49
CA ALA A 320 -18.52 1.05 27.58
C ALA A 320 -19.48 0.50 26.50
N ILE A 321 -20.61 1.19 26.27
CA ILE A 321 -21.57 0.85 25.20
C ILE A 321 -20.89 0.97 23.83
N LEU A 322 -20.24 2.09 23.54
CA LEU A 322 -19.56 2.32 22.25
C LEU A 322 -18.43 1.31 21.98
N LYS A 323 -17.71 0.85 23.02
CA LYS A 323 -16.72 -0.23 22.88
C LYS A 323 -17.37 -1.55 22.48
N ALA A 324 -18.45 -1.94 23.14
CA ALA A 324 -19.19 -3.16 22.81
C ALA A 324 -19.77 -3.12 21.38
N GLU A 325 -20.27 -1.96 20.93
CA GLU A 325 -20.72 -1.76 19.55
C GLU A 325 -19.58 -1.92 18.54
N VAL A 326 -18.38 -1.38 18.82
CA VAL A 326 -17.20 -1.53 17.95
C VAL A 326 -16.73 -2.99 17.90
N GLU A 327 -16.67 -3.69 19.03
CA GLU A 327 -16.32 -5.12 19.09
C GLU A 327 -17.34 -6.00 18.34
N GLN A 328 -18.65 -5.67 18.44
CA GLN A 328 -19.70 -6.30 17.65
C GLN A 328 -19.54 -6.06 16.15
N ILE A 329 -19.22 -4.82 15.73
CA ILE A 329 -18.98 -4.50 14.31
C ILE A 329 -17.74 -5.24 13.78
N LEU A 330 -16.65 -5.28 14.54
CA LEU A 330 -15.42 -6.01 14.16
C LEU A 330 -15.70 -7.50 13.96
N SER A 331 -16.33 -8.17 14.93
CA SER A 331 -16.68 -9.59 14.80
C SER A 331 -17.66 -9.87 13.65
N GLN A 332 -18.58 -8.94 13.34
CA GLN A 332 -19.45 -9.04 12.17
C GLN A 332 -18.67 -8.89 10.85
N VAL A 333 -17.71 -7.97 10.78
CA VAL A 333 -16.82 -7.79 9.61
C VAL A 333 -15.94 -9.02 9.41
N GLU A 334 -15.29 -9.53 10.45
CA GLU A 334 -14.48 -10.76 10.38
C GLU A 334 -15.30 -11.96 9.92
N ALA A 335 -16.49 -12.17 10.50
CA ALA A 335 -17.40 -13.23 10.04
C ALA A 335 -17.85 -13.02 8.59
N SER A 336 -17.97 -11.78 8.11
CA SER A 336 -18.29 -11.48 6.72
C SER A 336 -17.13 -11.79 5.76
N GLU A 337 -15.89 -11.45 6.13
CA GLU A 337 -14.69 -11.75 5.32
C GLU A 337 -14.35 -13.24 5.35
N GLN A 338 -14.48 -13.93 6.48
CA GLN A 338 -14.39 -15.39 6.53
C GLN A 338 -15.41 -16.05 5.60
N ARG A 339 -16.65 -15.52 5.52
CA ARG A 339 -17.66 -15.99 4.55
C ARG A 339 -17.30 -15.64 3.10
N ARG A 340 -16.62 -14.51 2.83
CA ARG A 340 -16.12 -14.16 1.49
C ARG A 340 -14.97 -15.08 1.07
N LEU A 341 -13.97 -15.26 1.93
CA LEU A 341 -12.84 -16.18 1.72
C LEU A 341 -13.28 -17.64 1.60
N ALA A 342 -14.30 -18.08 2.36
CA ALA A 342 -14.88 -19.40 2.19
C ALA A 342 -15.61 -19.55 0.84
N LYS A 343 -16.40 -18.54 0.43
CA LYS A 343 -17.03 -18.50 -0.90
C LYS A 343 -16.00 -18.49 -2.02
N GLU A 344 -14.96 -17.68 -1.92
CA GLU A 344 -13.88 -17.58 -2.90
C GLU A 344 -13.09 -18.89 -2.99
N LYS A 345 -12.69 -19.49 -1.86
CA LYS A 345 -12.08 -20.83 -1.85
C LYS A 345 -13.00 -21.89 -2.46
N SER A 346 -14.32 -21.82 -2.21
CA SER A 346 -15.28 -22.75 -2.83
C SER A 346 -15.48 -22.49 -4.34
N ALA A 347 -15.44 -21.24 -4.79
CA ALA A 347 -15.55 -20.87 -6.20
C ALA A 347 -14.27 -21.24 -6.98
N VAL A 348 -13.09 -21.02 -6.39
CA VAL A 348 -11.80 -21.49 -6.92
C VAL A 348 -11.76 -23.02 -6.94
N ALA A 349 -12.28 -23.71 -5.92
CA ALA A 349 -12.39 -25.17 -5.92
C ALA A 349 -13.37 -25.70 -6.99
N GLN A 350 -14.50 -25.01 -7.23
CA GLN A 350 -15.45 -25.36 -8.29
C GLN A 350 -14.90 -25.05 -9.69
N GLN A 351 -14.10 -23.99 -9.86
CA GLN A 351 -13.34 -23.72 -11.09
C GLN A 351 -12.08 -24.60 -11.22
N ALA A 352 -11.68 -25.31 -10.16
CA ALA A 352 -10.64 -26.33 -10.15
C ALA A 352 -11.20 -27.77 -10.18
N SER A 353 -12.50 -27.94 -10.40
CA SER A 353 -13.11 -29.21 -10.81
C SER A 353 -12.69 -29.52 -12.27
N PRO A 354 -12.26 -30.75 -12.61
CA PRO A 354 -10.85 -30.81 -13.03
C PRO A 354 -10.62 -31.30 -14.47
N GLU A 355 -10.17 -30.39 -15.36
CA GLU A 355 -9.46 -30.78 -16.60
C GLU A 355 -7.96 -31.08 -16.37
N LYS A 356 -7.42 -30.74 -15.19
CA LYS A 356 -5.97 -30.80 -14.91
C LYS A 356 -5.31 -32.19 -14.86
N PRO A 357 -5.91 -33.30 -14.37
CA PRO A 357 -5.22 -34.59 -14.39
C PRO A 357 -4.95 -35.10 -15.81
N ALA A 358 -5.67 -34.60 -16.82
CA ALA A 358 -5.40 -34.89 -18.23
C ALA A 358 -4.13 -34.21 -18.77
N VAL A 359 -3.64 -33.13 -18.15
CA VAL A 359 -2.42 -32.45 -18.60
C VAL A 359 -1.19 -33.20 -18.12
N ASP A 360 -1.13 -33.56 -16.83
CA ASP A 360 0.03 -34.26 -16.26
C ASP A 360 0.17 -35.69 -16.78
N THR A 361 -0.94 -36.39 -17.03
CA THR A 361 -0.91 -37.70 -17.70
C THR A 361 -0.49 -37.60 -19.17
N ARG A 362 -0.92 -36.56 -19.91
CA ARG A 362 -0.46 -36.33 -21.29
C ARG A 362 1.02 -35.95 -21.37
N THR A 363 1.54 -35.11 -20.49
CA THR A 363 2.98 -34.76 -20.48
C THR A 363 3.85 -35.97 -20.12
N GLN A 364 3.39 -36.83 -19.20
CA GLN A 364 4.06 -38.11 -18.91
C GLN A 364 4.03 -39.07 -20.12
N GLN A 365 2.89 -39.23 -20.79
CA GLN A 365 2.76 -40.07 -21.99
C GLN A 365 3.62 -39.54 -23.16
N LEU A 366 3.62 -38.22 -23.40
CA LEU A 366 4.50 -37.60 -24.40
C LEU A 366 5.98 -37.79 -24.04
N GLY A 367 6.35 -37.63 -22.76
CA GLY A 367 7.71 -37.88 -22.29
C GLY A 367 8.18 -39.35 -22.46
N GLN A 368 7.27 -40.32 -22.35
CA GLN A 368 7.55 -41.72 -22.67
C GLN A 368 7.72 -41.95 -24.18
N LEU A 369 6.84 -41.39 -25.01
CA LEU A 369 6.95 -41.46 -26.46
C LEU A 369 8.26 -40.83 -26.97
N VAL A 370 8.62 -39.65 -26.46
CA VAL A 370 9.87 -38.95 -26.79
C VAL A 370 11.09 -39.83 -26.49
N LYS A 371 11.16 -40.45 -25.30
CA LYS A 371 12.25 -41.39 -24.95
C LYS A 371 12.33 -42.57 -25.93
N MET A 372 11.19 -43.14 -26.32
CA MET A 372 11.15 -44.22 -27.32
C MET A 372 11.71 -43.74 -28.68
N TYR A 373 11.32 -42.56 -29.15
CA TYR A 373 11.83 -41.99 -30.40
C TYR A 373 13.30 -41.53 -30.32
N GLU A 374 13.83 -41.19 -29.13
CA GLU A 374 15.28 -40.96 -28.95
C GLU A 374 16.11 -42.25 -29.01
N SER A 375 15.55 -43.38 -28.58
CA SER A 375 16.22 -44.69 -28.63
C SER A 375 16.10 -45.42 -29.97
N MET A 376 15.32 -44.90 -30.90
CA MET A 376 14.98 -45.53 -32.18
C MET A 376 15.95 -45.08 -33.29
N PRO A 377 16.36 -45.95 -34.23
CA PRO A 377 17.12 -45.53 -35.39
C PRO A 377 16.32 -44.52 -36.23
N ALA A 378 17.02 -43.53 -36.80
CA ALA A 378 16.38 -42.38 -37.45
C ALA A 378 15.53 -42.75 -38.68
N GLU A 379 15.87 -43.85 -39.36
CA GLU A 379 15.13 -44.42 -40.50
C GLU A 379 13.72 -44.88 -40.06
N GLU A 380 13.64 -45.78 -39.08
CA GLU A 380 12.34 -46.25 -38.54
C GLU A 380 11.52 -45.11 -37.91
N ALA A 381 12.20 -44.18 -37.23
CA ALA A 381 11.54 -43.02 -36.62
C ALA A 381 10.91 -42.10 -37.68
N ALA A 382 11.59 -41.87 -38.80
CA ALA A 382 11.08 -41.11 -39.95
C ALA A 382 9.88 -41.82 -40.60
N GLU A 383 9.99 -43.13 -40.85
CA GLU A 383 8.92 -43.93 -41.48
C GLU A 383 7.64 -44.00 -40.62
N ARG A 384 7.78 -43.86 -39.29
CA ARG A 384 6.65 -43.73 -38.34
C ARG A 384 6.11 -42.29 -38.27
N ILE A 385 6.97 -41.27 -38.43
CA ILE A 385 6.57 -39.86 -38.49
C ILE A 385 5.82 -39.50 -39.78
N GLU A 386 6.16 -40.13 -40.91
CA GLU A 386 5.38 -39.96 -42.15
C GLU A 386 3.94 -40.46 -42.03
N ARG A 387 3.72 -41.55 -41.29
CA ARG A 387 2.40 -42.14 -41.06
C ARG A 387 1.53 -41.40 -40.04
N MET A 388 2.05 -40.38 -39.35
CA MET A 388 1.27 -39.60 -38.37
C MET A 388 0.88 -38.20 -38.86
N THR A 389 -0.05 -37.57 -38.13
CA THR A 389 -0.52 -36.21 -38.42
C THR A 389 0.52 -35.16 -38.02
N ASN A 390 0.68 -34.10 -38.83
CA ASN A 390 1.71 -33.06 -38.63
C ASN A 390 1.77 -32.56 -37.18
N ARG A 391 0.61 -32.22 -36.61
CA ARG A 391 0.50 -31.75 -35.22
C ARG A 391 1.17 -32.70 -34.21
N LYS A 392 0.98 -34.01 -34.32
CA LYS A 392 1.60 -34.99 -33.41
C LYS A 392 3.10 -35.15 -33.69
N ALA A 393 3.51 -35.08 -34.96
CA ALA A 393 4.93 -35.08 -35.32
C ALA A 393 5.64 -33.85 -34.71
N LEU A 394 5.04 -32.66 -34.78
CA LEU A 394 5.56 -31.43 -34.18
C LEU A 394 5.58 -31.46 -32.66
N GLU A 395 4.52 -31.97 -32.02
CA GLU A 395 4.45 -32.16 -30.56
C GLU A 395 5.59 -33.09 -30.06
N ILE A 396 5.98 -34.12 -30.83
CA ILE A 396 7.12 -34.98 -30.52
C ILE A 396 8.47 -34.31 -30.87
N LEU A 397 8.59 -33.72 -32.07
CA LEU A 397 9.83 -33.08 -32.56
C LEU A 397 10.26 -31.87 -31.71
N ARG A 398 9.32 -31.15 -31.08
CA ARG A 398 9.62 -30.05 -30.13
C ARG A 398 10.19 -30.54 -28.79
N LEU A 399 9.91 -31.80 -28.41
CA LEU A 399 10.35 -32.39 -27.14
C LEU A 399 11.59 -33.30 -27.30
N LEU A 400 11.88 -33.76 -28.52
CA LEU A 400 13.13 -34.43 -28.88
C LEU A 400 14.33 -33.46 -28.81
N LYS A 401 15.51 -33.98 -28.46
CA LYS A 401 16.77 -33.20 -28.59
C LYS A 401 16.98 -32.78 -30.06
N SER A 402 17.48 -31.57 -30.27
CA SER A 402 17.71 -30.99 -31.60
C SER A 402 18.52 -31.90 -32.54
N LYS A 403 19.50 -32.65 -32.01
CA LYS A 403 20.31 -33.60 -32.78
C LYS A 403 19.52 -34.82 -33.27
N SER A 404 18.62 -35.39 -32.47
CA SER A 404 17.78 -36.52 -32.90
C SER A 404 16.64 -36.04 -33.81
N ALA A 405 15.98 -34.92 -33.47
CA ALA A 405 14.98 -34.31 -34.33
C ALA A 405 15.53 -34.00 -35.75
N GLY A 406 16.72 -33.41 -35.84
CA GLY A 406 17.40 -33.13 -37.12
C GLY A 406 17.79 -34.40 -37.89
N ALA A 407 18.31 -35.43 -37.21
CA ALA A 407 18.64 -36.71 -37.84
C ALA A 407 17.41 -37.43 -38.41
N ILE A 408 16.25 -37.33 -37.74
CA ILE A 408 14.99 -37.90 -38.21
C ILE A 408 14.41 -37.09 -39.38
N LEU A 409 14.43 -35.75 -39.30
CA LEU A 409 13.96 -34.89 -40.41
C LEU A 409 14.79 -35.05 -41.69
N ALA A 410 16.06 -35.42 -41.61
CA ALA A 410 16.91 -35.75 -42.76
C ALA A 410 16.54 -37.09 -43.44
N GLN A 411 15.80 -37.96 -42.76
CA GLN A 411 15.36 -39.29 -43.24
C GLN A 411 13.90 -39.27 -43.76
N VAL A 412 13.12 -38.23 -43.42
CA VAL A 412 11.74 -38.02 -43.91
C VAL A 412 11.75 -37.48 -45.34
N LYS A 413 10.78 -37.89 -46.18
CA LYS A 413 10.61 -37.35 -47.55
C LYS A 413 10.62 -35.82 -47.60
N VAL A 414 11.38 -35.26 -48.55
CA VAL A 414 11.69 -33.83 -48.68
C VAL A 414 10.45 -32.92 -48.57
N ASP A 415 9.37 -33.22 -49.30
CA ASP A 415 8.13 -32.43 -49.30
C ASP A 415 7.40 -32.40 -47.94
N ARG A 416 7.63 -33.42 -47.11
CA ARG A 416 7.05 -33.57 -45.76
C ARG A 416 7.95 -32.93 -44.71
N ALA A 417 9.27 -33.09 -44.84
CA ALA A 417 10.26 -32.43 -43.99
C ALA A 417 10.20 -30.90 -44.12
N ALA A 418 10.00 -30.38 -45.34
CA ALA A 418 9.81 -28.95 -45.59
C ALA A 418 8.58 -28.38 -44.85
N LYS A 419 7.41 -29.01 -45.00
CA LYS A 419 6.16 -28.58 -44.35
C LYS A 419 6.22 -28.66 -42.83
N LEU A 420 6.82 -29.73 -42.29
CA LEU A 420 7.05 -29.83 -40.84
C LEU A 420 8.00 -28.72 -40.35
N SER A 421 9.04 -28.37 -41.10
CA SER A 421 9.96 -27.28 -40.73
C SER A 421 9.29 -25.90 -40.75
N GLU A 422 8.39 -25.66 -41.71
CA GLU A 422 7.59 -24.42 -41.80
C GLU A 422 6.60 -24.29 -40.63
N GLU A 423 5.84 -25.35 -40.32
CA GLU A 423 4.90 -25.39 -39.18
C GLU A 423 5.62 -25.33 -37.81
N PHE A 424 6.84 -25.86 -37.73
CA PHE A 424 7.69 -25.78 -36.53
C PHE A 424 8.08 -24.35 -36.19
N LEU A 425 8.38 -23.53 -37.21
CA LEU A 425 8.80 -22.12 -37.07
C LEU A 425 7.64 -21.13 -36.96
N THR A 426 6.48 -21.43 -37.54
CA THR A 426 5.30 -20.53 -37.52
C THR A 426 4.44 -20.67 -36.27
N THR A 427 4.56 -21.77 -35.51
CA THR A 427 3.86 -21.95 -34.22
C THR A 427 4.87 -21.90 -33.06
N PRO A 428 4.87 -20.85 -32.23
CA PRO A 428 5.64 -20.82 -30.98
C PRO A 428 5.02 -21.72 -29.90
#